data_AF-A0A2S7P4Y0-F1
#
_entry.id   AF-A0A2S7P4Y0-F1
#
_cell.length_a   1.000
_cell.length_b   1.000
_cell.length_c   1.000
_cell.angle_alpha   90.00
_cell.angle_beta   90.00
_cell.angle_gamma   90.00
#
_symmetry.space_group_name_H-M   'P 1'
#
loop_
_entity.id
_entity.type
_entity.pdbx_description
1 polymer ?
#
loop_
_entity_poly.entity_id
_entity_poly.type
_entity_poly.pdbx_seq_one_letter_code
_entity_poly.pdbx_strand_id
1 'polypeptide(L)' 'MREFSSLHFTGDGYKILFEEVTKCIKDNYPEQMPEKLDAKVKMQWERDLGW' A
#
# COMPACT_ATOMS: atom_id res chain seq x y z
N MET A 1 20.84 -11.29 -20.13
CA MET A 1 20.41 -11.00 -18.74
C MET A 1 20.19 -9.50 -18.66
N ARG A 2 19.00 -9.00 -18.33
CA ARG A 2 18.83 -7.57 -18.04
C ARG A 2 19.45 -7.31 -16.67
N GLU A 3 20.50 -6.50 -16.63
CA GLU A 3 21.08 -6.02 -15.38
C GLU A 3 20.04 -5.13 -14.70
N PHE A 4 19.48 -5.58 -13.58
CA PHE A 4 18.76 -4.69 -12.68
C PHE A 4 19.79 -3.70 -12.14
N SER A 5 19.58 -2.39 -12.36
CA SER A 5 20.56 -1.40 -11.93
C SER A 5 20.72 -1.44 -10.41
N SER A 6 21.95 -1.31 -9.90
CA SER A 6 22.26 -1.27 -8.46
C SER A 6 21.70 -0.05 -7.73
N LEU A 7 20.92 0.77 -8.43
CA LEU A 7 20.28 1.98 -7.91
C LEU A 7 18.84 1.73 -7.47
N HIS A 8 18.08 0.90 -8.18
CA HIS A 8 16.68 0.67 -7.86
C HIS A 8 16.53 -0.37 -6.75
N PHE A 9 15.47 -0.24 -5.96
CA PHE A 9 15.16 -1.25 -4.96
C PHE A 9 14.75 -2.57 -5.60
N THR A 10 15.21 -3.65 -4.97
CA THR A 10 14.67 -5.00 -5.17
C THR A 10 13.32 -5.11 -4.47
N GLY A 11 12.61 -6.23 -4.68
CA GLY A 11 11.37 -6.51 -3.94
C GLY A 11 11.55 -6.43 -2.42
N ASP A 12 12.67 -6.95 -1.91
CA ASP A 12 13.02 -6.85 -0.49
C ASP A 12 13.27 -5.41 -0.04
N GLY A 13 13.90 -4.58 -0.89
CA GLY A 13 14.09 -3.16 -0.63
C GLY A 13 12.76 -2.41 -0.52
N TYR A 14 11.79 -2.71 -1.40
CA TYR A 14 10.45 -2.13 -1.31
C TYR A 14 9.68 -2.60 -0.08
N LYS A 15 9.89 -3.84 0.37
CA LYS A 15 9.26 -4.33 1.62
C LYS A 15 9.72 -3.53 2.82
N ILE A 16 11.03 -3.28 2.94
CA ILE A 16 11.58 -2.44 4.02
C ILE A 16 11.00 -1.03 3.95
N LEU A 17 10.99 -0.42 2.75
CA LEU A 17 10.41 0.91 2.56
C LEU A 17 8.94 0.95 3.02
N PHE A 18 8.15 -0.03 2.61
CA PHE A 18 6.74 -0.12 2.98
C PHE A 18 6.57 -0.20 4.50
N GLU A 19 7.28 -1.12 5.16
CA GLU A 19 7.16 -1.32 6.61
C GLU A 19 7.52 -0.05 7.40
N GLU A 20 8.60 0.64 7.03
CA GLU A 20 9.02 1.87 7.72
C GLU A 20 8.08 3.04 7.47
N VAL A 21 7.58 3.19 6.24
CA VAL A 21 6.58 4.22 5.92
C VAL A 21 5.27 3.96 6.68
N THR A 22 4.81 2.70 6.76
CA THR A 22 3.60 2.35 7.52
C THR A 22 3.75 2.64 9.01
N LYS A 23 4.92 2.39 9.62
CA LYS A 23 5.18 2.79 11.01
C LYS A 23 5.08 4.31 11.19
N CYS A 24 5.70 5.06 10.29
CA CYS A 24 5.65 6.53 10.31
C CYS A 24 4.22 7.06 10.18
N ILE A 25 3.42 6.49 9.27
CA ILE A 25 2.00 6.84 9.11
C ILE A 25 1.25 6.52 10.41
N LYS A 26 1.44 5.35 11.00
CA LYS A 26 0.77 4.98 12.25
C LYS A 26 1.03 5.98 13.38
N ASP A 27 2.27 6.47 13.49
CA ASP A 27 2.67 7.36 14.59
C ASP A 27 2.24 8.82 14.36
N ASN A 28 2.17 9.27 13.10
CA ASN A 28 1.96 10.69 12.77
C ASN A 28 0.60 10.99 12.12
N TYR A 29 0.03 10.02 11.41
CA TYR A 29 -1.22 10.12 10.64
C TYR A 29 -2.07 8.85 10.82
N PRO A 30 -2.42 8.47 12.06
CA PRO A 30 -3.06 7.18 12.36
C PRO A 30 -4.41 6.99 11.64
N GLU A 31 -5.10 8.05 11.25
CA GLU A 31 -6.33 8.03 10.47
C GLU A 31 -6.13 7.59 9.01
N GLN A 32 -4.90 7.68 8.50
CA GLN A 32 -4.53 7.19 7.16
C GLN A 32 -4.14 5.71 7.15
N MET A 33 -4.18 5.04 8.31
CA MET A 33 -3.91 3.61 8.38
C MET A 33 -4.98 2.81 7.61
N PRO A 34 -4.62 1.72 6.92
CA PRO A 34 -5.55 0.95 6.09
C PRO A 34 -6.85 0.56 6.81
N GLU A 35 -6.79 0.20 8.09
CA GLU A 35 -7.93 -0.16 8.93
C GLU A 35 -8.84 1.03 9.32
N LYS A 36 -8.39 2.26 9.10
CA LYS A 36 -9.13 3.51 9.38
C LYS A 36 -9.67 4.16 8.11
N LEU A 37 -9.14 3.80 6.96
CA LEU A 37 -9.64 4.27 5.67
C LEU A 37 -11.03 3.66 5.41
N ASP A 38 -11.96 4.52 4.99
CA ASP A 38 -13.26 4.07 4.50
C ASP A 38 -13.02 3.30 3.20
N ALA A 39 -12.96 1.98 3.33
CA ALA A 39 -12.79 1.05 2.23
C ALA A 39 -14.08 1.00 1.41
N LYS A 40 -14.43 2.10 0.73
CA LYS A 40 -15.36 2.10 -0.40
C LYS A 40 -14.74 1.44 -1.63
N VAL A 41 -14.00 0.35 -1.43
CA VAL A 41 -13.72 -0.59 -2.51
C VAL A 41 -15.02 -1.33 -2.73
N LYS A 42 -15.97 -0.68 -3.43
CA LYS A 42 -17.07 -1.40 -4.04
C LYS A 42 -16.44 -2.39 -4.99
N MET A 43 -16.52 -3.67 -4.65
CA MET A 43 -16.11 -4.73 -5.56
C MET A 43 -16.88 -4.54 -6.86
N GLN A 44 -16.27 -4.91 -7.99
CA GLN A 44 -16.90 -4.64 -9.29
C GLN A 44 -18.34 -5.20 -9.35
N TRP A 45 -18.57 -6.38 -8.75
CA TRP A 45 -19.90 -6.98 -8.64
C TRP A 45 -20.91 -6.18 -7.78
N GLU A 46 -20.47 -5.44 -6.75
CA GLU A 46 -21.34 -4.53 -5.97
C GLU A 46 -21.77 -3.31 -6.80
N ARG A 47 -20.89 -2.87 -7.71
CA ARG A 47 -21.20 -1.79 -8.67
C ARG A 47 -22.17 -2.27 -9.75
N ASP A 48 -21.97 -3.49 -10.23
CA ASP A 48 -22.74 -4.07 -11.34
C ASP A 48 -24.17 -4.46 -10.90
N LEU A 49 -24.35 -4.86 -9.63
CA LEU A 49 -25.65 -5.29 -9.08
C LEU A 49 -26.45 -4.18 -8.37
N GLY A 50 -25.89 -2.97 -8.27
CA GLY A 50 -26.60 -1.77 -7.81
C GLY A 50 -26.92 -1.73 -6.32
N TRP A 51 -26.11 -2.36 -5.46
CA TRP A 51 -26.25 -2.31 -3.99
C TRP A 51 -25.36 -1.22 -3.37
#